data_AF-A0A1X2HMK4-F1
#
_entry.id   AF-A0A1X2HMK4-F1
#
_cell.length_a   1.000
_cell.length_b   1.000
_cell.length_c   1.000
_cell.angle_alpha   90.00
_cell.angle_beta   90.00
_cell.angle_gamma   90.00
#
_symmetry.space_group_name_H-M   'P 1'
#
loop_
_entity.id
_entity.type
_entity.pdbx_description
1 polymer ?
#
loop_
_entity_poly.entity_id
_entity_poly.type
_entity_poly.pdbx_seq_one_letter_code
_entity_poly.pdbx_strand_id
1 'polypeptide(L)'
;MQRTRLVDIILCAPDYYAVLGVSKDATPDELRRAYVQRSRQCHPDKFVPVYAPATEAFQLLSEAYNALSDGEGLQKGPGDKFDEALQRTFHEIKQDGLEGLARVLRQSVGPNTCLADAFDRLNEMMHLTREFLHEAESDLKQLHALQQMLYVTPYYNVLGRMRLYKAILQTVFNLSKRIM
;
A
#
# COMPACT_ATOMS: atom_id res chain seq x y z
N MET A 1 10.04 29.00 1.20
CA MET A 1 9.09 30.04 0.74
C MET A 1 8.44 29.72 -0.61
N GLN A 2 9.17 29.30 -1.66
CA GLN A 2 8.55 29.02 -2.98
C GLN A 2 7.78 27.69 -3.06
N ARG A 3 8.23 26.63 -2.36
CA ARG A 3 7.60 25.29 -2.42
C ARG A 3 6.23 25.22 -1.77
N THR A 4 6.02 25.92 -0.66
CA THR A 4 4.71 26.01 0.03
C THR A 4 3.67 26.70 -0.85
N ARG A 5 4.06 27.76 -1.57
CA ARG A 5 3.18 28.44 -2.53
C ARG A 5 2.73 27.53 -3.67
N LEU A 6 3.57 26.60 -4.12
CA LEU A 6 3.17 25.63 -5.15
C LEU A 6 2.11 24.66 -4.63
N VAL A 7 2.22 24.22 -3.38
CA VAL A 7 1.21 23.39 -2.74
C VAL A 7 -0.13 24.14 -2.65
N ASP A 8 -0.10 25.41 -2.24
CA ASP A 8 -1.31 26.26 -2.18
C ASP A 8 -1.95 26.47 -3.56
N ILE A 9 -1.13 26.67 -4.60
CA ILE A 9 -1.60 26.82 -5.99
C ILE A 9 -2.24 25.52 -6.50
N ILE A 10 -1.67 24.36 -6.17
CA ILE A 10 -2.20 23.06 -6.58
C ILE A 10 -3.56 22.79 -5.92
N LEU A 11 -3.71 23.08 -4.63
CA LEU A 11 -4.95 22.85 -3.89
C LEU A 11 -6.08 23.82 -4.30
N CYS A 12 -5.75 25.01 -4.82
CA CYS A 12 -6.71 26.02 -5.26
C CYS A 12 -6.95 26.01 -6.78
N ALA A 13 -6.38 25.04 -7.50
CA ALA A 13 -6.50 24.98 -8.95
C ALA A 13 -7.93 24.55 -9.36
N PRO A 14 -8.56 25.25 -10.33
CA PRO A 14 -9.94 24.96 -10.73
C PRO A 14 -10.07 23.74 -11.67
N ASP A 15 -9.01 23.41 -12.41
CA ASP A 15 -8.98 22.37 -13.46
C ASP A 15 -7.72 21.49 -13.33
N TYR A 16 -7.77 20.22 -13.76
CA TYR A 16 -6.62 19.31 -13.77
C TYR A 16 -5.43 19.81 -14.62
N TYR A 17 -5.69 20.57 -15.69
CA TYR A 17 -4.63 21.21 -16.48
C TYR A 17 -3.90 22.29 -15.67
N ALA A 18 -4.60 23.02 -14.81
CA ALA A 18 -3.99 24.01 -13.91
C ALA A 18 -3.20 23.33 -12.77
N VAL A 19 -3.70 22.20 -12.28
CA VAL A 19 -3.00 21.32 -11.31
C VAL A 19 -1.66 20.82 -11.86
N LEU A 20 -1.56 20.51 -13.16
CA LEU A 20 -0.30 20.15 -13.81
C LEU A 20 0.49 21.35 -14.34
N GLY A 21 -0.15 22.50 -14.54
CA GLY A 21 0.51 23.72 -15.02
C GLY A 21 0.72 23.76 -16.51
N VAL A 22 -0.15 23.10 -17.23
CA VAL A 22 -0.04 22.82 -18.65
C VAL A 22 -1.24 23.44 -19.37
N SER A 23 -1.09 23.72 -20.66
CA SER A 23 -2.21 24.18 -21.48
C SER A 23 -3.27 23.09 -21.61
N LYS A 24 -4.51 23.47 -21.94
CA LYS A 24 -5.57 22.50 -22.28
C LYS A 24 -5.21 21.69 -23.54
N ASP A 25 -4.34 22.24 -24.38
CA ASP A 25 -3.80 21.60 -25.60
C ASP A 25 -2.50 20.81 -25.33
N ALA A 26 -2.14 20.56 -24.07
CA ALA A 26 -0.88 19.92 -23.73
C ALA A 26 -0.81 18.47 -24.23
N THR A 27 0.34 18.14 -24.81
CA THR A 27 0.61 16.78 -25.28
C THR A 27 0.85 15.81 -24.10
N PRO A 28 0.63 14.49 -24.27
CA PRO A 28 0.88 13.52 -23.20
C PRO A 28 2.34 13.56 -22.68
N ASP A 29 3.30 13.87 -23.56
CA ASP A 29 4.70 14.08 -23.17
C ASP A 29 4.91 15.35 -22.32
N GLU A 30 4.12 16.40 -22.55
CA GLU A 30 4.12 17.60 -21.71
C GLU A 30 3.43 17.34 -20.37
N LEU A 31 2.32 16.58 -20.36
CA LEU A 31 1.65 16.14 -19.13
C LEU A 31 2.62 15.35 -18.23
N ARG A 32 3.32 14.37 -18.81
CA ARG A 32 4.29 13.53 -18.07
C ARG A 32 5.47 14.34 -17.55
N ARG A 33 6.03 15.24 -18.37
CA ARG A 33 7.14 16.10 -17.95
C ARG A 33 6.72 17.05 -16.83
N ALA A 34 5.55 17.66 -16.94
CA ALA A 34 5.00 18.55 -15.93
C ALA A 34 4.70 17.82 -14.61
N TYR A 35 4.12 16.62 -14.68
CA TYR A 35 3.90 15.75 -13.53
C TYR A 35 5.21 15.43 -12.80
N VAL A 36 6.22 14.91 -13.51
CA VAL A 36 7.51 14.56 -12.89
C VAL A 36 8.19 15.79 -12.26
N GLN A 37 8.11 16.94 -12.93
CA GLN A 37 8.69 18.18 -12.45
C GLN A 37 7.98 18.67 -11.17
N ARG A 38 6.65 18.68 -11.14
CA ARG A 38 5.85 19.15 -9.98
C ARG A 38 5.88 18.16 -8.82
N SER A 39 5.87 16.85 -9.08
CA SER A 39 6.00 15.81 -8.05
C SER A 39 7.32 15.91 -7.30
N ARG A 40 8.42 16.21 -8.01
CA ARG A 40 9.73 16.45 -7.39
C ARG A 40 9.77 17.72 -6.54
N GLN A 41 8.92 18.70 -6.83
CA GLN A 41 8.85 19.97 -6.09
C GLN A 41 7.92 19.89 -4.88
N CYS A 42 6.87 19.08 -4.97
CA CYS A 42 5.84 18.92 -3.93
C CYS A 42 5.99 17.65 -3.08
N HIS A 43 7.10 16.91 -3.23
CA HIS A 43 7.32 15.69 -2.46
C HIS A 43 7.35 15.98 -0.93
N PRO A 44 6.56 15.25 -0.11
CA PRO A 44 6.40 15.55 1.33
C PRO A 44 7.73 15.51 2.11
N ASP A 45 8.67 14.65 1.70
CA ASP A 45 10.03 14.54 2.26
C ASP A 45 10.87 15.84 2.16
N LYS A 46 10.52 16.74 1.24
CA LYS A 46 11.26 18.00 1.04
C LYS A 46 10.76 19.15 1.91
N PHE A 47 9.75 18.91 2.75
CA PHE A 47 9.19 19.89 3.67
C PHE A 47 9.64 19.58 5.11
N VAL A 48 10.53 20.42 5.63
CA VAL A 48 10.95 20.39 7.03
C VAL A 48 10.69 21.78 7.63
N PRO A 49 9.79 21.91 8.61
CA PRO A 49 8.96 20.87 9.24
C PRO A 49 7.89 20.28 8.30
N VAL A 50 7.37 19.10 8.66
CA VAL A 50 6.36 18.36 7.89
C VAL A 50 5.15 19.25 7.61
N TYR A 51 4.79 19.37 6.34
CA TYR A 51 3.69 20.18 5.88
C TYR A 51 2.57 19.27 5.35
N ALA A 52 1.52 19.06 6.17
CA ALA A 52 0.38 18.19 5.86
C ALA A 52 -0.25 18.45 4.46
N PRO A 53 -0.45 19.71 4.03
CA PRO A 53 -1.05 19.99 2.72
C PRO A 53 -0.19 19.54 1.53
N ALA A 54 1.11 19.28 1.72
CA ALA A 54 1.96 18.74 0.66
C ALA A 54 1.52 17.34 0.22
N THR A 55 1.03 16.52 1.15
CA THR A 55 0.53 15.18 0.86
C THR A 55 -0.74 15.24 0.01
N GLU A 56 -1.67 16.15 0.37
CA GLU A 56 -2.92 16.36 -0.37
C GLU A 56 -2.66 16.88 -1.79
N ALA A 57 -1.76 17.88 -1.93
CA ALA A 57 -1.37 18.38 -3.25
C ALA A 57 -0.68 17.31 -4.11
N PHE A 58 0.11 16.42 -3.51
CA PHE A 58 0.76 15.33 -4.24
C PHE A 58 -0.25 14.28 -4.74
N GLN A 59 -1.28 13.98 -3.94
CA GLN A 59 -2.37 13.10 -4.35
C GLN A 59 -3.17 13.71 -5.50
N LEU A 60 -3.55 14.99 -5.38
CA LEU A 60 -4.29 15.71 -6.42
C LEU A 60 -3.52 15.80 -7.75
N LEU A 61 -2.19 15.98 -7.68
CA LEU A 61 -1.31 16.01 -8.85
C LEU A 61 -1.28 14.66 -9.58
N SER A 62 -1.34 13.55 -8.83
CA SER A 62 -1.37 12.19 -9.39
C SER A 62 -2.71 11.87 -10.03
N GLU A 63 -3.81 12.29 -9.39
CA GLU A 63 -5.17 12.15 -9.91
C GLU A 63 -5.36 12.95 -11.21
N ALA A 64 -4.86 14.19 -11.25
CA ALA A 64 -4.89 15.04 -12.43
C ALA A 64 -4.12 14.44 -13.62
N TYR A 65 -2.94 13.85 -13.38
CA TYR A 65 -2.17 13.19 -14.44
C TYR A 65 -2.89 11.96 -14.98
N ASN A 66 -3.42 11.09 -14.11
CA ASN A 66 -4.14 9.90 -14.54
C ASN A 66 -5.39 10.26 -15.35
N ALA A 67 -6.20 11.21 -14.85
CA ALA A 67 -7.42 11.65 -15.52
C ALA A 67 -7.16 12.28 -16.91
N LEU A 68 -6.04 12.99 -17.07
CA LEU A 68 -5.66 13.62 -18.34
C LEU A 68 -4.87 12.69 -19.27
N SER A 69 -4.17 11.70 -18.73
CA SER A 69 -3.45 10.68 -19.49
C SER A 69 -4.40 9.64 -20.10
N ASP A 70 -5.55 9.38 -19.46
CA ASP A 70 -6.53 8.37 -19.89
C ASP A 70 -7.59 8.90 -20.88
N GLY A 71 -7.46 10.13 -21.39
CA GLY A 71 -8.48 10.76 -22.24
C GLY A 71 -8.82 9.95 -23.51
N GLU A 72 -10.11 9.63 -23.69
CA GLU A 72 -10.72 9.00 -24.87
C GLU A 72 -10.44 9.75 -26.19
N GLY A 73 -9.27 9.51 -26.77
CA GLY A 73 -8.90 10.02 -28.08
C GLY A 73 -7.73 9.26 -28.68
N LEU A 74 -8.00 8.03 -29.17
CA LEU A 74 -7.21 7.24 -30.14
C LEU A 74 -5.69 7.54 -30.21
N GLN A 75 -4.86 6.72 -29.55
CA GLN A 75 -3.82 5.88 -30.17
C GLN A 75 -2.81 5.38 -29.11
N LYS A 76 -2.83 4.06 -28.91
CA LYS A 76 -1.85 3.30 -28.14
C LYS A 76 -0.43 3.57 -28.65
N GLY A 77 0.35 4.29 -27.86
CA GLY A 77 1.78 4.51 -28.06
C GLY A 77 2.61 3.68 -27.08
N PRO A 78 3.89 3.37 -27.39
CA PRO A 78 4.71 2.36 -26.69
C PRO A 78 5.17 2.71 -25.26
N GLY A 79 4.52 3.68 -24.60
CA GLY A 79 4.68 4.02 -23.18
C GLY A 79 3.80 3.19 -22.24
N ASP A 80 2.73 2.56 -22.75
CA ASP A 80 1.76 1.77 -21.97
C ASP A 80 2.40 0.62 -21.18
N LYS A 81 3.52 0.05 -21.66
CA LYS A 81 4.08 -1.15 -21.02
C LYS A 81 4.65 -0.90 -19.64
N PHE A 82 5.10 0.30 -19.33
CA PHE A 82 5.70 0.59 -18.02
C PHE A 82 4.62 0.95 -16.99
N ASP A 83 3.63 1.76 -17.37
CA ASP A 83 2.50 2.10 -16.50
C ASP A 83 1.53 0.94 -16.33
N GLU A 84 1.27 0.14 -17.36
CA GLU A 84 0.47 -1.08 -17.22
C GLU A 84 1.22 -2.15 -16.41
N ALA A 85 2.54 -2.29 -16.58
CA ALA A 85 3.34 -3.17 -15.74
C ALA A 85 3.40 -2.69 -14.28
N LEU A 86 3.48 -1.37 -14.04
CA LEU A 86 3.43 -0.78 -12.69
C LEU A 86 2.05 -0.93 -12.06
N GLN A 87 0.98 -0.64 -12.79
CA GLN A 87 -0.38 -0.81 -12.29
C GLN A 87 -0.68 -2.29 -12.02
N ARG A 88 -0.22 -3.21 -12.88
CA ARG A 88 -0.31 -4.65 -12.65
C ARG A 88 0.52 -5.07 -11.44
N THR A 89 1.76 -4.62 -11.30
CA THR A 89 2.56 -4.90 -10.10
C THR A 89 1.89 -4.34 -8.86
N PHE A 90 1.42 -3.09 -8.86
CA PHE A 90 0.72 -2.51 -7.72
C PHE A 90 -0.58 -3.24 -7.40
N HIS A 91 -1.31 -3.75 -8.40
CA HIS A 91 -2.51 -4.55 -8.19
C HIS A 91 -2.17 -5.94 -7.64
N GLU A 92 -1.15 -6.61 -8.19
CA GLU A 92 -0.60 -7.88 -7.71
C GLU A 92 0.00 -7.75 -6.31
N ILE A 93 0.62 -6.62 -5.97
CA ILE A 93 1.10 -6.31 -4.61
C ILE A 93 -0.04 -6.12 -3.65
N LYS A 94 -1.14 -5.53 -4.11
CA LYS A 94 -2.33 -5.30 -3.29
C LYS A 94 -3.13 -6.59 -3.05
N GLN A 95 -3.05 -7.56 -3.97
CA GLN A 95 -3.73 -8.87 -3.88
C GLN A 95 -2.84 -9.97 -3.27
N ASP A 96 -1.62 -10.14 -3.77
CA ASP A 96 -0.66 -11.18 -3.39
C ASP A 96 0.42 -10.67 -2.41
N GLY A 97 0.46 -9.36 -2.10
CA GLY A 97 1.44 -8.79 -1.18
C GLY A 97 2.86 -8.74 -1.76
N LEU A 98 3.85 -8.96 -0.90
CA LEU A 98 5.28 -8.99 -1.28
C LEU A 98 5.63 -10.15 -2.23
N GLU A 99 4.79 -11.18 -2.33
CA GLU A 99 4.99 -12.30 -3.26
C GLU A 99 4.83 -11.88 -4.72
N GLY A 100 3.90 -10.95 -5.00
CA GLY A 100 3.73 -10.34 -6.32
C GLY A 100 4.96 -9.52 -6.75
N LEU A 101 5.55 -8.76 -5.81
CA LEU A 101 6.82 -8.06 -6.03
C LEU A 101 7.97 -9.01 -6.35
N ALA A 102 8.10 -10.09 -5.56
CA ALA A 102 9.17 -11.06 -5.76
C ALA A 102 9.11 -11.70 -7.15
N ARG A 103 7.90 -11.97 -7.67
CA ARG A 103 7.68 -12.52 -9.02
C ARG A 103 8.14 -11.55 -10.11
N VAL A 104 7.79 -10.28 -10.02
CA VAL A 104 8.14 -9.29 -11.05
C VAL A 104 9.62 -8.88 -10.98
N LEU A 105 10.18 -8.81 -9.78
CA LEU A 105 11.62 -8.60 -9.61
C LEU A 105 12.43 -9.76 -10.19
N ARG A 106 12.00 -11.02 -10.03
CA ARG A 106 12.65 -12.17 -10.71
C ARG A 106 12.59 -12.09 -12.23
N GLN A 107 11.48 -11.64 -12.81
CA GLN A 107 11.41 -11.46 -14.27
C GLN A 107 12.39 -10.40 -14.78
N SER A 108 12.80 -9.49 -13.91
CA SER A 108 13.75 -8.41 -14.21
C SER A 108 15.21 -8.78 -13.93
N VAL A 109 15.46 -9.91 -13.27
CA VAL A 109 16.79 -10.32 -12.76
C VAL A 109 17.14 -11.68 -13.35
N GLY A 110 18.26 -11.77 -14.09
CA GLY A 110 18.65 -12.99 -14.80
C GLY A 110 18.89 -14.20 -13.86
N PRO A 111 18.64 -15.44 -14.32
CA PRO A 111 18.47 -16.64 -13.49
C PRO A 111 19.73 -17.15 -12.76
N ASN A 112 20.87 -16.48 -12.85
CA ASN A 112 22.14 -16.93 -12.24
C ASN A 112 22.90 -15.78 -11.56
N THR A 113 22.18 -14.87 -10.91
CA THR A 113 22.79 -13.71 -10.23
C THR A 113 22.65 -13.85 -8.72
N CYS A 114 23.66 -13.38 -7.97
CA CYS A 114 23.65 -13.32 -6.50
C CYS A 114 22.38 -12.62 -5.94
N LEU A 115 21.80 -11.73 -6.73
CA LEU A 115 20.55 -11.04 -6.42
C LEU A 115 19.33 -12.00 -6.44
N ALA A 116 19.29 -12.97 -7.36
CA ALA A 116 18.23 -13.98 -7.41
C ALA A 116 18.25 -14.86 -6.16
N ASP A 117 19.42 -15.34 -5.73
CA ASP A 117 19.59 -16.13 -4.50
C ASP A 117 19.20 -15.32 -3.25
N ALA A 118 19.52 -14.03 -3.22
CA ALA A 118 19.11 -13.13 -2.14
C ALA A 118 17.58 -12.93 -2.10
N PHE A 119 16.93 -12.82 -3.27
CA PHE A 119 15.47 -12.75 -3.37
C PHE A 119 14.79 -14.06 -2.95
N ASP A 120 15.37 -15.21 -3.30
CA ASP A 120 14.87 -16.51 -2.85
C ASP A 120 14.87 -16.62 -1.33
N ARG A 121 15.98 -16.26 -0.67
CA ARG A 121 16.07 -16.24 0.80
C ARG A 121 15.10 -15.26 1.44
N LEU A 122 14.92 -14.09 0.83
CA LEU A 122 13.99 -13.08 1.34
C LEU A 122 12.55 -13.58 1.21
N ASN A 123 12.20 -14.22 0.09
CA ASN A 123 10.86 -14.77 -0.12
C ASN A 123 10.58 -15.93 0.85
N GLU A 124 11.57 -16.80 1.11
CA GLU A 124 11.46 -17.88 2.09
C GLU A 124 11.25 -17.33 3.52
N MET A 125 12.03 -16.32 3.92
CA MET A 125 11.86 -15.63 5.19
C MET A 125 10.47 -14.95 5.32
N MET A 126 10.00 -14.35 4.23
CA MET A 126 8.68 -13.73 4.16
C MET A 126 7.54 -14.75 4.28
N HIS A 127 7.67 -15.93 3.66
CA HIS A 127 6.70 -17.02 3.80
C HIS A 127 6.59 -17.48 5.25
N LEU A 128 7.71 -17.72 5.92
CA LEU A 128 7.73 -18.08 7.35
C LEU A 128 7.07 -17.00 8.21
N THR A 129 7.34 -15.73 7.89
CA THR A 129 6.73 -14.58 8.59
C THR A 129 5.23 -14.53 8.35
N ARG A 130 4.76 -14.80 7.13
CA ARG A 130 3.34 -14.81 6.77
C ARG A 130 2.59 -15.94 7.47
N GLU A 131 3.16 -17.14 7.51
CA GLU A 131 2.58 -18.28 8.22
C GLU A 131 2.43 -17.99 9.72
N PHE A 132 3.49 -17.47 10.33
CA PHE A 132 3.46 -17.04 11.72
C PHE A 132 2.38 -15.98 11.99
N LEU A 133 2.30 -14.96 11.14
CA LEU A 133 1.28 -13.90 11.25
C LEU A 133 -0.15 -14.44 11.08
N HIS A 134 -0.37 -15.33 10.11
CA HIS A 134 -1.67 -15.93 9.86
C HIS A 134 -2.12 -16.81 11.04
N GLU A 135 -1.20 -17.56 11.64
CA GLU A 135 -1.50 -18.39 12.80
C GLU A 135 -1.77 -17.55 14.06
N ALA A 136 -0.99 -16.48 14.28
CA ALA A 136 -1.27 -15.51 15.35
C ALA A 136 -2.63 -14.81 15.15
N GLU A 137 -2.99 -14.46 13.92
CA GLU A 137 -4.30 -13.88 13.58
C GLU A 137 -5.44 -14.85 13.91
N SER A 138 -5.27 -16.14 13.62
CA SER A 138 -6.24 -17.18 13.97
C SER A 138 -6.43 -17.31 15.49
N ASP A 139 -5.33 -17.33 16.25
CA ASP A 139 -5.38 -17.41 17.72
C ASP A 139 -6.06 -16.17 18.33
N LEU A 140 -5.80 -14.97 17.79
CA LEU A 140 -6.48 -13.75 18.20
C LEU A 140 -7.99 -13.77 17.90
N LYS A 141 -8.40 -14.28 16.73
CA LYS A 141 -9.82 -14.48 16.39
C LYS A 141 -10.50 -15.45 17.33
N GLN A 142 -9.81 -16.53 17.71
CA GLN A 142 -10.33 -17.49 18.69
C GLN A 142 -10.52 -16.86 20.07
N LEU A 143 -9.56 -16.07 20.55
CA LEU A 143 -9.68 -15.33 21.81
C LEU A 143 -10.87 -14.37 21.78
N HIS A 144 -11.03 -13.63 20.68
CA HIS A 144 -12.16 -12.73 20.50
C HIS A 144 -13.50 -13.46 20.56
N ALA A 145 -13.62 -14.61 19.88
CA ALA A 145 -14.84 -15.43 19.91
C ALA A 145 -15.15 -15.94 21.32
N LEU A 146 -14.13 -16.42 22.07
CA LEU A 146 -14.31 -16.86 23.45
C LEU A 146 -14.73 -15.72 24.38
N GLN A 147 -14.19 -14.52 24.18
CA GLN A 147 -14.58 -13.32 24.92
C GLN A 147 -16.03 -12.91 24.61
N GLN A 148 -16.46 -12.97 23.34
CA GLN A 148 -17.85 -12.72 22.96
C GLN A 148 -18.79 -13.74 23.60
N MET A 149 -18.42 -15.03 23.62
CA MET A 149 -19.20 -16.07 24.31
C MET A 149 -19.31 -15.79 25.82
N LEU A 150 -18.24 -15.29 26.44
CA LEU A 150 -18.24 -14.92 27.86
C LEU A 150 -19.16 -13.72 28.14
N TYR A 151 -19.23 -12.76 27.21
CA TYR A 151 -20.11 -11.59 27.30
C TYR A 151 -21.59 -11.97 27.24
N VAL A 152 -21.95 -12.90 26.34
CA VAL A 152 -23.33 -13.38 26.18
C VAL A 152 -23.75 -14.36 27.28
N THR A 153 -22.78 -15.02 27.95
CA THR A 153 -23.07 -16.00 29.01
C THR A 153 -23.60 -15.31 30.28
N PRO A 154 -24.81 -15.66 30.76
CA PRO A 154 -25.39 -15.07 31.96
C PRO A 154 -24.48 -15.19 33.18
N TYR A 155 -24.45 -14.15 34.02
CA TYR A 155 -23.56 -14.08 35.19
C TYR A 155 -23.67 -15.31 36.12
N TYR A 156 -24.89 -15.81 36.34
CA TYR A 156 -25.16 -16.96 37.21
C TYR A 156 -24.72 -18.31 36.63
N ASN A 157 -24.35 -18.39 35.36
CA ASN A 157 -23.79 -19.61 34.77
C ASN A 157 -22.29 -19.73 35.08
N VAL A 158 -21.98 -19.98 36.36
CA VAL A 158 -20.61 -20.00 36.88
C VAL A 158 -19.76 -21.08 36.18
N LEU A 159 -20.30 -22.28 35.98
CA LEU A 159 -19.57 -23.38 35.33
C LEU A 159 -19.26 -23.08 33.85
N GLY A 160 -20.20 -22.48 33.12
CA GLY A 160 -19.98 -22.04 31.74
C GLY A 160 -18.88 -20.99 31.66
N ARG A 161 -18.92 -19.98 32.53
CA ARG A 161 -17.89 -18.92 32.60
C ARG A 161 -16.52 -19.50 32.97
N MET A 162 -16.44 -20.41 33.94
CA MET A 162 -15.17 -21.06 34.33
C MET A 162 -14.56 -21.89 33.19
N ARG A 163 -15.38 -22.58 32.40
CA ARG A 163 -14.92 -23.31 31.19
C ARG A 163 -14.38 -22.35 30.14
N LEU A 164 -15.07 -21.23 29.90
CA LEU A 164 -14.64 -20.20 28.95
C LEU A 164 -13.34 -19.52 29.40
N TYR A 165 -13.19 -19.18 30.69
CA TYR A 165 -11.93 -18.66 31.22
C TYR A 165 -10.78 -19.65 31.06
N LYS A 166 -11.01 -20.94 31.34
CA LYS A 166 -10.02 -21.99 31.10
C LYS A 166 -9.61 -22.06 29.62
N ALA A 167 -10.59 -21.98 28.70
CA ALA A 167 -10.33 -21.99 27.26
C ALA A 167 -9.50 -20.78 26.82
N ILE A 168 -9.82 -19.57 27.30
CA ILE A 168 -9.07 -18.34 27.03
C ILE A 168 -7.62 -18.49 27.51
N LEU A 169 -7.42 -18.92 28.76
CA LEU A 169 -6.07 -19.13 29.32
C LEU A 169 -5.27 -20.16 28.53
N GLN A 170 -5.92 -21.24 28.06
CA GLN A 170 -5.27 -22.24 27.23
C GLN A 170 -4.84 -21.67 25.88
N THR A 171 -5.68 -20.87 25.22
CA THR A 171 -5.34 -20.24 23.94
C THR A 171 -4.19 -19.24 24.12
N VAL A 172 -4.20 -18.41 25.16
CA VAL A 172 -3.09 -17.48 25.47
C VAL A 172 -1.79 -18.24 25.75
N PHE A 173 -1.86 -19.34 26.50
CA PHE A 173 -0.69 -20.16 26.80
C PHE A 173 -0.12 -20.82 25.54
N ASN A 174 -0.97 -21.36 24.67
CA ASN A 174 -0.55 -21.94 23.39
C ASN A 174 0.09 -20.88 22.49
N LEU A 175 -0.47 -19.67 22.43
CA LEU A 175 0.10 -18.54 21.70
C LEU A 175 1.49 -18.17 22.26
N SER A 176 1.64 -18.09 23.59
CA SER A 176 2.95 -17.78 24.20
C SER A 176 4.02 -18.82 23.89
N LYS A 177 3.65 -20.10 23.77
CA LYS A 177 4.57 -21.19 23.41
C LYS A 177 5.01 -21.16 21.96
N ARG A 178 4.26 -20.50 21.09
CA ARG A 178 4.56 -20.39 19.66
C ARG A 178 5.39 -19.14 19.34
N ILE A 179 5.27 -18.12 20.17
CA ILE A 179 6.05 -16.88 20.05
C ILE A 179 7.46 -17.02 20.65
N MET A 180 7.63 -17.89 21.65
CA MET A 180 8.87 -18.10 22.41
C MET A 180 9.66 -19.31 21.90
#